data_AF-A0A0C9U7B7-F1
#
_entry.id   AF-A0A0C9U7B7-F1
#
_cell.length_a   1.000
_cell.length_b   1.000
_cell.length_c   1.000
_cell.angle_alpha   90.00
_cell.angle_beta   90.00
_cell.angle_gamma   90.00
#
_symmetry.space_group_name_H-M   'P 1'
#
loop_
_entity.id
_entity.type
_entity.pdbx_description
1 polymer ?
#
loop_
_entity_poly.entity_id
_entity_poly.type
_entity_poly.pdbx_seq_one_letter_code
_entity_poly.pdbx_strand_id
1 'polypeptide(L)'
;MDGDFLTDEPQNLVQQLEGSIADVPFVTGGSSYFTASLPVPMTHTAGSCDDEGTLFSVSTLNITAPNQVQFNFVGPTRNSRNIYEPTGFLTPHQLRYENSCNTILPSDTGVLNALAPQFKHIAALRGDASFQAPDGSSCRIVRETNKRLKALPFIGSYHVSDLSNVIEGQDMTSYLVCFVSNLDPNSGTDLYWPQYTTVEPNMLEFLDGSIPQALMQDTYRVEAMAFFSNLMHLPL
;
A
#
# COMPACT_ATOMS: atom_id res chain seq x y z
N MET A 1 -20.57 1.24 -8.78
CA MET A 1 -20.76 2.61 -9.29
C MET A 1 -22.21 2.95 -9.40
N ASP A 2 -22.56 4.19 -9.04
CA ASP A 2 -23.94 4.67 -9.03
C ASP A 2 -24.30 5.45 -10.30
N GLY A 3 -23.30 5.82 -11.11
CA GLY A 3 -23.51 6.50 -12.39
C GLY A 3 -23.83 7.99 -12.25
N ASP A 4 -23.76 8.54 -11.04
CA ASP A 4 -24.07 9.94 -10.73
C ASP A 4 -22.97 10.59 -9.90
N PHE A 5 -22.82 10.21 -8.63
CA PHE A 5 -21.75 10.71 -7.77
C PHE A 5 -20.40 10.03 -8.08
N LEU A 6 -20.41 8.71 -8.28
CA LEU A 6 -19.29 7.94 -8.82
C LEU A 6 -19.71 7.37 -10.17
N THR A 7 -19.34 8.10 -11.22
CA THR A 7 -19.77 7.85 -12.60
C THR A 7 -19.09 6.64 -13.23
N ASP A 8 -17.92 6.22 -12.73
CA ASP A 8 -17.14 5.10 -13.22
C ASP A 8 -16.29 4.49 -12.08
N GLU A 9 -15.68 3.32 -12.31
CA GLU A 9 -14.73 2.69 -11.40
C GLU A 9 -13.62 3.68 -11.04
N PRO A 10 -13.12 3.75 -9.79
CA PRO A 10 -12.23 4.82 -9.38
C PRO A 10 -10.93 4.78 -10.19
N GLN A 11 -10.49 3.58 -10.59
CA GLN A 11 -9.34 3.39 -11.48
C GLN A 11 -9.56 4.05 -12.86
N ASN A 12 -10.78 4.04 -13.40
CA ASN A 12 -11.09 4.66 -14.69
C ASN A 12 -11.21 6.18 -14.56
N LEU A 13 -11.85 6.67 -13.50
CA LEU A 13 -11.95 8.10 -13.18
C LEU A 13 -10.56 8.76 -13.12
N VAL A 14 -9.60 8.02 -12.60
CA VAL A 14 -8.19 8.43 -12.49
C VAL A 14 -7.48 8.44 -13.84
N GLN A 15 -7.56 7.33 -14.58
CA GLN A 15 -6.65 7.07 -15.69
C GLN A 15 -7.17 7.58 -17.04
N GLN A 16 -8.48 7.64 -17.21
CA GLN A 16 -9.10 7.74 -18.54
C GLN A 16 -9.89 9.02 -18.74
N LEU A 17 -10.24 9.72 -17.65
CA LEU A 17 -11.17 10.85 -17.70
C LEU A 17 -10.52 12.11 -17.15
N GLU A 18 -9.75 12.80 -18.00
CA GLU A 18 -9.21 14.13 -17.70
C GLU A 18 -10.31 15.03 -17.09
N GLY A 19 -10.00 15.67 -15.96
CA GLY A 19 -10.93 16.55 -15.25
C GLY A 19 -11.92 15.87 -14.30
N SER A 20 -11.88 14.55 -14.14
CA SER A 20 -12.74 13.82 -13.18
C SER A 20 -12.19 13.81 -11.75
N ILE A 21 -10.90 14.12 -11.58
CA ILE A 21 -10.23 14.23 -10.28
C ILE A 21 -9.79 15.68 -10.07
N ALA A 22 -10.00 16.20 -8.87
CA ALA A 22 -9.57 17.54 -8.51
C ALA A 22 -8.03 17.63 -8.48
N ASP A 23 -7.47 18.65 -9.12
CA ASP A 23 -6.04 18.93 -9.11
C ASP A 23 -5.65 19.70 -7.84
N VAL A 24 -5.38 18.95 -6.78
CA VAL A 24 -4.96 19.48 -5.47
C VAL A 24 -3.74 18.72 -4.97
N PRO A 25 -2.84 19.36 -4.19
CA PRO A 25 -1.76 18.64 -3.53
C PRO A 25 -2.35 17.69 -2.47
N PHE A 26 -1.66 16.57 -2.21
CA PHE A 26 -2.06 15.63 -1.18
C PHE A 26 -0.87 14.93 -0.52
N VAL A 27 -1.11 14.47 0.70
CA VAL A 27 -0.24 13.58 1.47
C VAL A 27 -0.82 12.17 1.39
N THR A 28 -0.03 11.17 1.03
CA THR A 28 -0.51 9.78 0.87
C THR A 28 0.50 8.77 1.39
N GLY A 29 -0.01 7.62 1.83
CA GLY A 29 0.76 6.38 1.90
C GLY A 29 0.66 5.57 0.61
N GLY A 30 1.46 4.51 0.48
CA GLY A 30 1.36 3.55 -0.63
C GLY A 30 2.57 3.55 -1.57
N SER A 31 2.61 2.61 -2.52
CA SER A 31 3.72 2.45 -3.47
C SER A 31 3.28 2.56 -4.93
N SER A 32 3.92 3.45 -5.71
CA SER A 32 3.53 3.67 -7.11
C SER A 32 4.46 3.07 -8.13
N TYR A 33 3.91 2.16 -8.94
CA TYR A 33 4.57 1.66 -10.14
C TYR A 33 3.82 2.13 -11.38
N PHE A 34 4.49 2.98 -12.17
CA PHE A 34 4.00 3.38 -13.48
C PHE A 34 5.10 3.23 -14.54
N THR A 35 4.83 2.45 -15.58
CA THR A 35 5.68 2.36 -16.77
C THR A 35 5.34 3.51 -17.72
N ALA A 36 6.05 4.63 -17.59
CA ALA A 36 6.45 5.62 -18.60
C ALA A 36 5.52 6.03 -19.80
N SER A 37 4.19 5.88 -19.78
CA SER A 37 3.39 6.25 -20.98
C SER A 37 2.18 7.18 -20.81
N LEU A 38 1.63 7.45 -19.63
CA LEU A 38 0.45 8.33 -19.46
C LEU A 38 0.42 9.03 -18.08
N PRO A 39 0.03 10.31 -17.99
CA PRO A 39 -0.01 11.04 -16.73
C PRO A 39 -1.40 10.98 -16.04
N VAL A 40 -1.43 11.19 -14.71
CA VAL A 40 -2.56 11.65 -13.82
C VAL A 40 -3.61 10.61 -13.31
N PRO A 41 -4.44 10.88 -12.25
CA PRO A 41 -4.15 10.68 -10.81
C PRO A 41 -5.12 9.85 -9.91
N MET A 42 -4.63 9.00 -8.98
CA MET A 42 -5.40 8.36 -7.87
C MET A 42 -5.01 8.75 -6.44
N THR A 43 -6.05 8.78 -5.60
CA THR A 43 -6.10 8.91 -4.14
C THR A 43 -6.80 7.69 -3.51
N HIS A 44 -6.23 7.15 -2.41
CA HIS A 44 -6.86 6.97 -1.08
C HIS A 44 -6.02 6.00 -0.22
N THR A 45 -5.06 6.54 0.54
CA THR A 45 -4.81 6.17 1.93
C THR A 45 -3.98 7.27 2.59
N ALA A 46 -4.54 7.88 3.63
CA ALA A 46 -3.71 8.59 4.60
C ALA A 46 -2.80 7.53 5.22
N GLY A 47 -1.51 7.58 4.90
CA GLY A 47 -0.51 6.63 5.36
C GLY A 47 -0.71 5.18 4.94
N SER A 48 0.39 4.50 4.72
CA SER A 48 0.40 3.04 4.65
C SER A 48 1.22 2.58 5.83
N CYS A 49 0.64 1.75 6.67
CA CYS A 49 1.40 1.01 7.65
C CYS A 49 2.20 -0.09 6.92
N ASP A 50 3.42 -0.39 7.35
CA ASP A 50 4.28 -1.33 6.62
C ASP A 50 3.66 -2.74 6.49
N ASP A 51 2.81 -3.12 7.44
CA ASP A 51 2.20 -4.44 7.57
C ASP A 51 0.66 -4.42 7.46
N GLU A 52 0.09 -3.59 6.58
CA GLU A 52 -1.37 -3.39 6.39
C GLU A 52 -2.21 -4.68 6.43
N GLY A 53 -1.76 -5.72 5.72
CA GLY A 53 -2.54 -6.93 5.51
C GLY A 53 -2.58 -7.90 6.71
N THR A 54 -1.77 -7.69 7.76
CA THR A 54 -1.63 -8.66 8.85
C THR A 54 -2.91 -8.78 9.67
N LEU A 55 -3.53 -7.66 10.05
CA LEU A 55 -4.75 -7.63 10.85
C LEU A 55 -5.90 -8.35 10.13
N PHE A 56 -6.05 -8.11 8.83
CA PHE A 56 -7.07 -8.76 8.01
C PHE A 56 -6.85 -10.26 7.87
N SER A 57 -5.60 -10.73 7.96
CA SER A 57 -5.22 -12.13 7.70
C SER A 57 -5.43 -13.06 8.89
N VAL A 58 -5.67 -12.52 10.09
CA VAL A 58 -6.04 -13.31 11.28
C VAL A 58 -7.32 -14.12 11.07
N SER A 59 -8.19 -13.69 10.15
CA SER A 59 -9.41 -14.42 9.77
C SER A 59 -9.17 -15.68 8.92
N THR A 60 -7.93 -15.96 8.51
CA THR A 60 -7.59 -17.02 7.54
C THR A 60 -6.62 -18.08 8.05
N LEU A 61 -6.53 -18.26 9.36
CA LEU A 61 -5.58 -19.21 9.98
C LEU A 61 -5.85 -20.69 9.61
N ASN A 62 -7.01 -21.00 9.06
CA ASN A 62 -7.34 -22.32 8.53
C ASN A 62 -6.67 -22.63 7.17
N ILE A 63 -6.05 -21.63 6.53
CA ILE A 63 -5.34 -21.79 5.25
C ILE A 63 -3.90 -22.21 5.53
N THR A 64 -3.56 -23.44 5.15
CA THR A 64 -2.26 -24.04 5.45
C THR A 64 -1.49 -24.44 4.20
N ALA A 65 -2.16 -24.60 3.06
CA ALA A 65 -1.54 -25.01 1.80
C ALA A 65 -1.53 -23.87 0.75
N PRO A 66 -0.47 -23.78 -0.08
CA PRO A 66 -0.36 -22.79 -1.16
C PRO A 66 -1.57 -22.73 -2.10
N ASN A 67 -2.16 -23.88 -2.45
CA ASN A 67 -3.32 -23.97 -3.34
C ASN A 67 -4.61 -23.40 -2.71
N GLN A 68 -4.71 -23.34 -1.38
CA GLN A 68 -5.87 -22.79 -0.68
C GLN A 68 -5.84 -21.24 -0.66
N VAL A 69 -4.65 -20.64 -0.79
CA VAL A 69 -4.49 -19.18 -0.87
C VAL A 69 -5.20 -18.62 -2.11
N GLN A 70 -5.08 -19.29 -3.26
CA GLN A 70 -5.74 -18.88 -4.50
C GLN A 70 -7.26 -18.82 -4.34
N PHE A 71 -7.83 -19.90 -3.79
CA PHE A 71 -9.26 -20.03 -3.60
C PHE A 71 -9.81 -18.97 -2.64
N ASN A 72 -9.05 -18.59 -1.61
CA ASN A 72 -9.47 -17.55 -0.67
C ASN A 72 -9.35 -16.13 -1.24
N PHE A 73 -8.31 -15.87 -2.02
CA PHE A 73 -8.06 -14.53 -2.56
C PHE A 73 -8.96 -14.20 -3.77
N VAL A 74 -9.27 -15.22 -4.60
CA VAL A 74 -10.12 -15.12 -5.80
C VAL A 74 -11.59 -15.46 -5.50
N GLY A 75 -11.88 -15.94 -4.30
CA GLY A 75 -13.21 -16.34 -3.85
C GLY A 75 -14.25 -15.20 -3.83
N PRO A 76 -15.49 -15.48 -3.42
CA PRO A 76 -16.72 -14.73 -3.75
C PRO A 76 -16.80 -13.27 -3.26
N THR A 77 -15.75 -12.75 -2.62
CA THR A 77 -15.69 -11.39 -2.05
C THR A 77 -15.09 -10.34 -2.98
N ARG A 78 -14.37 -10.73 -4.05
CA ARG A 78 -13.99 -9.82 -5.14
C ARG A 78 -14.81 -10.20 -6.37
N ASN A 79 -15.48 -9.24 -7.00
CA ASN A 79 -16.30 -9.42 -8.20
C ASN A 79 -15.59 -10.32 -9.21
N SER A 80 -15.96 -11.60 -9.20
CA SER A 80 -15.24 -12.71 -9.81
C SER A 80 -15.43 -12.81 -11.32
N ARG A 81 -15.75 -11.69 -11.99
CA ARG A 81 -16.13 -11.73 -13.41
C ARG A 81 -14.95 -12.04 -14.32
N ASN A 82 -13.71 -11.67 -13.96
CA ASN A 82 -12.52 -11.86 -14.82
C ASN A 82 -11.28 -12.50 -14.15
N ILE A 83 -11.37 -12.99 -12.90
CA ILE A 83 -10.23 -13.62 -12.19
C ILE A 83 -10.29 -15.16 -12.24
N TYR A 84 -11.09 -15.72 -13.14
CA TYR A 84 -11.11 -17.18 -13.36
C TYR A 84 -9.97 -17.59 -14.29
N GLU A 85 -8.73 -17.38 -13.85
CA GLU A 85 -7.54 -18.04 -14.40
C GLU A 85 -7.22 -19.24 -13.49
N PRO A 86 -7.69 -20.47 -13.83
CA PRO A 86 -7.73 -21.58 -12.88
C PRO A 86 -6.35 -22.16 -12.55
N THR A 87 -5.29 -21.79 -13.29
CA THR A 87 -3.98 -22.47 -13.19
C THR A 87 -2.75 -21.55 -13.28
N GLY A 88 -2.92 -20.25 -13.55
CA GLY A 88 -1.80 -19.32 -13.80
C GLY A 88 -1.62 -18.18 -12.78
N PHE A 89 -2.57 -17.97 -11.88
CA PHE A 89 -2.62 -16.77 -11.04
C PHE A 89 -1.57 -16.74 -9.91
N LEU A 90 -1.30 -17.90 -9.29
CA LEU A 90 -0.41 -17.96 -8.12
C LEU A 90 0.94 -18.64 -8.33
N THR A 91 1.14 -19.39 -9.42
CA THR A 91 2.44 -20.03 -9.70
C THR A 91 3.57 -19.02 -9.89
N PRO A 92 3.40 -17.86 -10.57
CA PRO A 92 4.39 -16.79 -10.57
C PRO A 92 4.36 -15.91 -9.30
N HIS A 93 3.22 -15.83 -8.61
CA HIS A 93 3.02 -14.93 -7.46
C HIS A 93 3.69 -15.46 -6.19
N GLN A 94 3.51 -16.75 -5.88
CA GLN A 94 4.24 -17.38 -4.78
C GLN A 94 5.75 -17.24 -5.02
N LEU A 95 6.23 -17.50 -6.24
CA LEU A 95 7.63 -17.30 -6.62
C LEU A 95 8.15 -15.85 -6.46
N ARG A 96 7.31 -14.82 -6.64
CA ARG A 96 7.69 -13.41 -6.47
C ARG A 96 7.85 -13.00 -5.00
N TYR A 97 7.12 -13.62 -4.09
CA TYR A 97 7.25 -13.40 -2.64
C TYR A 97 8.22 -14.38 -1.97
N GLU A 98 8.47 -15.55 -2.57
CA GLU A 98 9.20 -16.69 -2.00
C GLU A 98 10.71 -16.47 -1.83
N ASN A 99 11.30 -15.46 -2.47
CA ASN A 99 12.76 -15.28 -2.44
C ASN A 99 13.28 -14.23 -1.45
N SER A 100 12.43 -13.60 -0.64
CA SER A 100 12.96 -12.77 0.46
C SER A 100 12.07 -12.74 1.70
N CYS A 101 12.69 -12.93 2.85
CA CYS A 101 12.12 -12.66 4.18
C CYS A 101 11.57 -11.23 4.34
N ASN A 102 11.90 -10.35 3.41
CA ASN A 102 11.59 -8.92 3.41
C ASN A 102 10.33 -8.60 2.58
N THR A 103 9.84 -9.56 1.78
CA THR A 103 8.69 -9.36 0.89
C THR A 103 7.36 -9.87 1.46
N ILE A 104 7.37 -10.68 2.52
CA ILE A 104 6.16 -11.22 3.17
C ILE A 104 5.85 -10.53 4.51
N LEU A 105 4.58 -10.32 4.86
CA LEU A 105 4.17 -9.53 6.03
C LEU A 105 3.99 -10.39 7.31
N PRO A 106 4.37 -9.94 8.52
CA PRO A 106 5.16 -8.73 8.76
C PRO A 106 6.54 -8.78 8.09
N SER A 107 6.89 -7.75 7.34
CA SER A 107 8.18 -7.68 6.62
C SER A 107 9.34 -7.59 7.59
N ASP A 108 10.54 -7.93 7.12
CA ASP A 108 11.81 -7.87 7.88
C ASP A 108 11.83 -8.68 9.18
N THR A 109 10.90 -9.64 9.34
CA THR A 109 10.84 -10.54 10.52
C THR A 109 11.30 -11.96 10.23
N GLY A 110 11.79 -12.25 9.02
CA GLY A 110 12.23 -13.59 8.66
C GLY A 110 11.09 -14.61 8.74
N VAL A 111 11.39 -15.74 9.39
CA VAL A 111 10.42 -16.83 9.65
C VAL A 111 9.54 -16.57 10.88
N LEU A 112 9.80 -15.50 11.64
CA LEU A 112 8.99 -15.15 12.81
C LEU A 112 7.60 -14.67 12.37
N ASN A 113 6.67 -14.61 13.33
CA ASN A 113 5.33 -14.06 13.16
C ASN A 113 4.41 -14.84 12.21
N ALA A 114 4.73 -16.10 11.89
CA ALA A 114 3.86 -16.99 11.13
C ALA A 114 2.77 -17.63 12.02
N LEU A 115 1.61 -16.97 12.16
CA LEU A 115 0.46 -17.52 12.93
C LEU A 115 -0.11 -18.81 12.33
N ALA A 116 0.05 -18.99 11.02
CA ALA A 116 -0.31 -20.19 10.26
C ALA A 116 0.65 -20.31 9.06
N PRO A 117 0.78 -21.48 8.42
CA PRO A 117 1.73 -21.69 7.33
C PRO A 117 1.59 -20.69 6.17
N GLN A 118 0.37 -20.23 5.86
CA GLN A 118 0.12 -19.26 4.79
C GLN A 118 -0.14 -17.83 5.30
N PHE A 119 -0.10 -17.59 6.62
CA PHE A 119 -0.47 -16.30 7.20
C PHE A 119 0.29 -15.13 6.59
N LYS A 120 1.63 -15.24 6.52
CA LYS A 120 2.46 -14.14 6.02
C LYS A 120 2.26 -13.85 4.54
N HIS A 121 1.98 -14.90 3.75
CA HIS A 121 1.66 -14.77 2.33
C HIS A 121 0.31 -14.08 2.11
N ILE A 122 -0.71 -14.49 2.86
CA ILE A 122 -2.05 -13.89 2.78
C ILE A 122 -2.01 -12.43 3.25
N ALA A 123 -1.22 -12.12 4.27
CA ALA A 123 -1.02 -10.75 4.72
C ALA A 123 -0.39 -9.89 3.63
N ALA A 124 0.71 -10.34 3.01
CA ALA A 124 1.36 -9.60 1.92
C ALA A 124 0.41 -9.38 0.72
N LEU A 125 -0.30 -10.44 0.33
CA LEU A 125 -1.34 -10.41 -0.71
C LEU A 125 -2.41 -9.35 -0.45
N ARG A 126 -3.00 -9.36 0.74
CA ARG A 126 -4.09 -8.45 1.10
C ARG A 126 -3.62 -7.02 1.27
N GLY A 127 -2.45 -6.84 1.89
CA GLY A 127 -1.82 -5.54 2.10
C GLY A 127 -1.51 -4.86 0.76
N ASP A 128 -0.79 -5.56 -0.11
CA ASP A 128 -0.41 -4.99 -1.39
C ASP A 128 -1.64 -4.75 -2.28
N ALA A 129 -2.54 -5.72 -2.40
CA ALA A 129 -3.69 -5.60 -3.30
C ALA A 129 -4.82 -4.65 -2.83
N SER A 130 -4.74 -4.10 -1.62
CA SER A 130 -5.78 -3.22 -1.08
C SER A 130 -5.26 -1.86 -0.65
N PHE A 131 -3.96 -1.75 -0.33
CA PHE A 131 -3.39 -0.54 0.29
C PHE A 131 -2.09 -0.07 -0.37
N GLN A 132 -1.20 -0.98 -0.82
CA GLN A 132 0.09 -0.55 -1.39
C GLN A 132 0.06 -0.39 -2.91
N ALA A 133 -0.63 -1.27 -3.65
CA ALA A 133 -0.66 -1.31 -5.11
C ALA A 133 -1.68 -0.39 -5.82
N PRO A 134 -2.78 0.11 -5.20
CA PRO A 134 -3.68 1.04 -5.87
C PRO A 134 -2.97 2.37 -6.12
N ASP A 135 -2.31 2.49 -7.27
CA ASP A 135 -1.56 3.69 -7.60
C ASP A 135 -1.53 4.03 -9.08
N GLY A 136 -1.50 5.33 -9.30
CA GLY A 136 -1.37 6.00 -10.59
C GLY A 136 -1.59 7.49 -10.40
N SER A 137 -0.69 8.20 -9.69
CA SER A 137 -0.81 9.66 -9.52
C SER A 137 0.36 10.51 -9.97
N SER A 138 0.02 11.64 -10.61
CA SER A 138 0.95 12.64 -11.16
C SER A 138 0.80 14.02 -10.52
N CYS A 139 0.12 14.11 -9.39
CA CYS A 139 0.00 15.36 -8.64
C CYS A 139 1.31 15.65 -7.87
N ARG A 140 1.39 16.84 -7.22
CA ARG A 140 2.44 17.13 -6.25
C ARG A 140 2.18 16.34 -4.98
N ILE A 141 2.90 15.23 -4.83
CA ILE A 141 2.66 14.22 -3.82
C ILE A 141 3.87 14.12 -2.91
N VAL A 142 3.61 13.93 -1.62
CA VAL A 142 4.60 13.45 -0.67
C VAL A 142 4.14 12.09 -0.16
N ARG A 143 5.06 11.11 -0.09
CA ARG A 143 4.77 9.71 0.29
C ARG A 143 5.37 9.33 1.62
N GLU A 144 4.63 8.56 2.41
CA GLU A 144 5.11 8.01 3.68
C GLU A 144 4.76 6.55 3.90
N THR A 145 5.50 5.92 4.82
CA THR A 145 5.15 4.64 5.41
C THR A 145 5.33 4.68 6.93
N ASN A 146 4.34 4.18 7.66
CA ASN A 146 4.41 4.05 9.10
C ASN A 146 4.99 2.67 9.47
N LYS A 147 6.21 2.68 10.02
CA LYS A 147 6.90 1.51 10.58
C LYS A 147 6.96 1.56 12.12
N ARG A 148 6.10 2.34 12.77
CA ARG A 148 5.94 2.27 14.23
C ARG A 148 5.25 0.98 14.63
N LEU A 149 5.59 0.49 15.83
CA LEU A 149 5.15 -0.81 16.34
C LEU A 149 5.64 -1.99 15.48
N LYS A 150 6.73 -1.83 14.72
CA LYS A 150 7.23 -2.90 13.83
C LYS A 150 7.56 -4.19 14.58
N ALA A 151 7.98 -4.06 15.83
CA ALA A 151 8.31 -5.18 16.71
C ALA A 151 7.08 -5.86 17.34
N LEU A 152 5.85 -5.38 17.08
CA LEU A 152 4.65 -5.97 17.66
C LEU A 152 4.46 -7.40 17.13
N PRO A 153 4.41 -8.43 18.01
CA PRO A 153 4.34 -9.81 17.56
C PRO A 153 3.15 -10.07 16.64
N PHE A 154 3.38 -10.89 15.62
CA PHE A 154 2.41 -11.35 14.62
C PHE A 154 1.90 -10.29 13.63
N ILE A 155 1.64 -9.07 14.08
CA ILE A 155 0.92 -8.06 13.29
C ILE A 155 1.78 -6.87 12.87
N GLY A 156 2.92 -6.62 13.52
CA GLY A 156 3.86 -5.55 13.15
C GLY A 156 3.19 -4.17 13.11
N SER A 157 3.60 -3.34 12.14
CA SER A 157 2.97 -2.05 11.83
C SER A 157 1.65 -2.28 11.09
N TYR A 158 0.64 -2.71 11.83
CA TYR A 158 -0.66 -3.14 11.30
C TYR A 158 -1.53 -1.95 10.85
N HIS A 159 -2.56 -2.23 10.05
CA HIS A 159 -3.56 -1.24 9.64
C HIS A 159 -4.12 -0.43 10.82
N VAL A 160 -4.17 0.90 10.72
CA VAL A 160 -4.61 1.86 11.77
C VAL A 160 -3.58 2.13 12.87
N SER A 161 -2.41 1.49 12.86
CA SER A 161 -1.37 1.73 13.89
C SER A 161 -0.77 3.14 13.83
N ASP A 162 -0.77 3.75 12.64
CA ASP A 162 -0.40 5.13 12.34
C ASP A 162 -1.31 6.16 13.02
N LEU A 163 -2.55 5.81 13.35
CA LEU A 163 -3.49 6.73 13.99
C LEU A 163 -2.92 7.33 15.27
N SER A 164 -2.19 6.55 16.07
CA SER A 164 -1.51 7.04 17.27
C SER A 164 -0.49 8.15 16.97
N ASN A 165 0.22 8.06 15.85
CA ASN A 165 1.17 9.08 15.40
C ASN A 165 0.46 10.42 15.08
N VAL A 166 -0.76 10.33 14.52
CA VAL A 166 -1.59 11.49 14.15
C VAL A 166 -2.33 12.10 15.34
N ILE A 167 -3.05 11.30 16.14
CA ILE A 167 -3.99 11.83 17.15
C ILE A 167 -3.29 12.19 18.45
N GLU A 168 -2.15 11.58 18.75
CA GLU A 168 -1.39 11.84 19.98
C GLU A 168 -0.36 12.96 19.80
N GLY A 169 -0.34 13.64 18.65
CA GLY A 169 0.53 14.79 18.42
C GLY A 169 2.01 14.44 18.25
N GLN A 170 2.31 13.25 17.70
CA GLN A 170 3.68 12.86 17.38
C GLN A 170 4.12 13.51 16.05
N ASP A 171 5.26 13.12 15.50
CA ASP A 171 5.88 13.80 14.36
C ASP A 171 5.06 13.84 13.06
N MET A 172 4.25 12.83 12.74
CA MET A 172 3.35 12.92 11.59
C MET A 172 2.37 14.09 11.71
N THR A 173 1.94 14.41 12.93
CA THR A 173 1.06 15.55 13.20
C THR A 173 1.71 16.87 12.77
N SER A 174 3.02 17.02 13.00
CA SER A 174 3.78 18.21 12.60
C SER A 174 3.69 18.42 11.09
N TYR A 175 4.00 17.38 10.29
CA TYR A 175 3.93 17.44 8.84
C TYR A 175 2.51 17.73 8.34
N LEU A 176 1.48 17.09 8.91
CA LEU A 176 0.09 17.32 8.51
C LEU A 176 -0.40 18.73 8.83
N VAL A 177 -0.03 19.28 9.99
CA VAL A 177 -0.34 20.68 10.36
C VAL A 177 0.37 21.65 9.42
N CYS A 178 1.64 21.41 9.09
CA CYS A 178 2.39 22.19 8.12
C CYS A 178 1.71 22.16 6.74
N PHE A 179 1.34 20.97 6.28
CA PHE A 179 0.69 20.77 4.99
C PHE A 179 -0.67 21.47 4.91
N VAL A 180 -1.53 21.35 5.92
CA VAL A 180 -2.82 22.05 5.96
C VAL A 180 -2.65 23.57 5.99
N SER A 181 -1.60 24.07 6.65
CA SER A 181 -1.33 25.50 6.77
C SER A 181 -0.72 26.11 5.50
N ASN A 182 0.18 25.37 4.84
CA ASN A 182 1.09 25.92 3.83
C ASN A 182 1.03 25.22 2.47
N LEU A 183 0.28 24.11 2.35
CA LEU A 183 0.34 23.17 1.23
C LEU A 183 1.75 22.59 0.99
N ASP A 184 2.57 22.60 2.04
CA ASP A 184 3.94 22.08 2.09
C ASP A 184 4.16 21.47 3.48
N PRO A 185 4.51 20.18 3.60
CA PRO A 185 4.77 19.57 4.90
C PRO A 185 6.07 20.08 5.55
N ASN A 186 6.95 20.80 4.83
CA ASN A 186 8.32 21.15 5.23
C ASN A 186 8.48 22.53 5.87
N SER A 187 7.73 22.86 6.93
CA SER A 187 7.87 24.16 7.62
C SER A 187 8.44 24.09 9.05
N GLY A 188 8.91 22.92 9.47
CA GLY A 188 9.48 22.67 10.81
C GLY A 188 10.99 22.39 10.83
N THR A 189 11.45 21.84 11.96
CA THR A 189 12.83 21.31 12.13
C THR A 189 12.92 19.80 11.87
N ASP A 190 11.81 19.19 11.46
CA ASP A 190 11.72 17.77 11.13
C ASP A 190 12.57 17.44 9.90
N LEU A 191 12.78 16.14 9.65
CA LEU A 191 13.48 15.66 8.46
C LEU A 191 12.78 16.21 7.21
N TYR A 192 13.55 16.69 6.25
CA TYR A 192 12.96 17.17 5.00
C TYR A 192 12.26 16.02 4.26
N TRP A 193 10.98 16.20 3.95
CA TRP A 193 10.13 15.26 3.22
C TRP A 193 10.09 15.68 1.74
N PRO A 194 10.90 15.04 0.88
CA PRO A 194 10.94 15.37 -0.53
C PRO A 194 9.63 15.03 -1.24
N GLN A 195 9.29 15.83 -2.24
CA GLN A 195 8.21 15.51 -3.16
C GLN A 195 8.54 14.22 -3.91
N TYR A 196 7.57 13.32 -3.97
CA TYR A 196 7.66 12.06 -4.70
C TYR A 196 7.71 12.30 -6.21
N THR A 197 8.60 11.58 -6.90
CA THR A 197 8.59 11.49 -8.36
C THR A 197 8.90 10.06 -8.79
N THR A 198 8.55 9.68 -10.01
CA THR A 198 8.89 8.34 -10.53
C THR A 198 10.39 8.17 -10.81
N VAL A 199 11.16 9.25 -10.88
CA VAL A 199 12.62 9.24 -11.07
C VAL A 199 13.34 9.18 -9.72
N GLU A 200 12.83 9.90 -8.73
CA GLU A 200 13.32 9.94 -7.36
C GLU A 200 12.15 9.58 -6.41
N PRO A 201 11.85 8.28 -6.27
CA PRO A 201 10.66 7.80 -5.57
C PRO A 201 10.89 7.79 -4.05
N ASN A 202 11.17 8.96 -3.49
CA ASN A 202 11.48 9.13 -2.08
C ASN A 202 10.22 9.00 -1.21
N MET A 203 10.34 8.28 -0.11
CA MET A 203 9.29 8.08 0.88
C MET A 203 9.82 8.38 2.28
N LEU A 204 9.03 9.07 3.10
CA LEU A 204 9.32 9.30 4.52
C LEU A 204 8.90 8.08 5.35
N GLU A 205 9.78 7.59 6.21
CA GLU A 205 9.46 6.52 7.15
C GLU A 205 9.24 7.09 8.54
N PHE A 206 8.13 6.72 9.19
CA PHE A 206 7.93 6.94 10.62
C PHE A 206 8.35 5.70 11.41
N LEU A 207 9.33 5.85 12.30
CA LEU A 207 10.01 4.77 12.99
C LEU A 207 9.78 4.84 14.51
N ASP A 208 10.00 3.70 15.18
CA ASP A 208 10.19 3.64 16.62
C ASP A 208 11.62 4.09 17.02
N GLY A 209 11.79 4.57 18.25
CA GLY A 209 13.10 4.83 18.85
C GLY A 209 13.56 6.29 18.79
N SER A 210 14.86 6.51 19.01
CA SER A 210 15.43 7.87 19.13
C SER A 210 15.67 8.58 17.80
N ILE A 211 15.60 7.85 16.68
CA ILE A 211 15.66 8.40 15.33
C ILE A 211 14.31 8.04 14.67
N PRO A 212 13.27 8.87 14.85
CA PRO A 212 11.90 8.50 14.53
C PRO A 212 11.53 8.72 13.06
N GLN A 213 12.45 9.24 12.25
CA GLN A 213 12.24 9.62 10.86
C GLN A 213 13.42 9.16 10.00
N ALA A 214 13.14 8.62 8.82
CA ALA A 214 14.14 8.31 7.81
C ALA A 214 13.58 8.50 6.40
N LEU A 215 14.44 8.50 5.38
CA LEU A 215 14.02 8.45 3.99
C LEU A 215 14.37 7.09 3.40
N MET A 216 13.43 6.54 2.63
CA MET A 216 13.63 5.32 1.83
C MET A 216 13.24 5.54 0.37
N GLN A 217 13.63 4.58 -0.48
CA GLN A 217 13.17 4.52 -1.86
C GLN A 217 11.95 3.60 -1.95
N ASP A 218 10.88 4.07 -2.59
CA ASP A 218 9.68 3.30 -2.91
C ASP A 218 9.93 2.31 -4.06
N THR A 219 10.75 1.30 -3.77
CA THR A 219 11.23 0.30 -4.75
C THR A 219 11.05 -1.14 -4.26
N TYR A 220 10.28 -1.32 -3.18
CA TYR A 220 9.97 -2.64 -2.65
C TYR A 220 8.78 -3.26 -3.38
N ARG A 221 8.79 -4.59 -3.54
CA ARG A 221 7.66 -5.40 -4.09
C ARG A 221 7.08 -4.91 -5.43
N VAL A 222 7.92 -4.26 -6.26
CA VAL A 222 7.61 -3.71 -7.59
C VAL A 222 6.73 -4.63 -8.44
N GLU A 223 7.21 -5.83 -8.69
CA GLU A 223 6.57 -6.76 -9.62
C GLU A 223 5.26 -7.32 -9.07
N ALA A 224 5.13 -7.39 -7.75
CA ALA A 224 3.92 -7.86 -7.10
C ALA A 224 2.83 -6.79 -7.14
N MET A 225 3.19 -5.54 -6.83
CA MET A 225 2.25 -4.43 -6.88
C MET A 225 1.81 -4.12 -8.32
N ALA A 226 2.74 -4.11 -9.28
CA ALA A 226 2.40 -3.93 -10.70
C ALA A 226 1.42 -5.01 -11.22
N PHE A 227 1.49 -6.23 -10.70
CA PHE A 227 0.51 -7.27 -11.03
C PHE A 227 -0.89 -6.93 -10.52
N PHE A 228 -1.02 -6.45 -9.29
CA PHE A 228 -2.31 -6.04 -8.73
C PHE A 228 -2.89 -4.83 -9.43
N SER A 229 -2.07 -3.82 -9.74
CA SER A 229 -2.50 -2.66 -10.51
C SER A 229 -3.09 -3.10 -11.84
N ASN A 230 -2.37 -3.93 -12.61
CA ASN A 230 -2.86 -4.46 -13.89
C ASN A 230 -4.16 -5.27 -13.75
N LEU A 231 -4.33 -6.04 -12.68
CA LEU A 231 -5.55 -6.80 -12.44
C LEU A 231 -6.77 -5.92 -12.24
N MET A 232 -6.59 -4.79 -11.57
CA MET A 232 -7.63 -3.80 -11.34
C MET A 232 -7.99 -3.01 -12.61
N HIS A 233 -7.26 -3.19 -13.71
CA HIS A 233 -7.46 -2.49 -14.99
C HIS A 233 -8.02 -3.38 -16.11
N LEU A 234 -8.35 -4.65 -15.81
CA LEU A 234 -9.00 -5.50 -16.81
C LEU A 234 -10.44 -4.99 -17.04
N PRO A 235 -10.84 -4.70 -18.29
CA PRO A 235 -12.19 -4.25 -18.60
C PRO A 235 -13.21 -5.31 -18.15
N LEU A 236 -14.35 -4.84 -17.61
CA LEU A 236 -15.47 -5.67 -17.17
C LEU A 236 -16.16 -6.41 -18.32
#